data_AF-A0ABD3HVZ1-F1
#
_entry.id   AF-A0ABD3HVZ1-F1
#
_cell.length_a   1.000
_cell.length_b   1.000
_cell.length_c   1.000
_cell.angle_alpha   90.00
_cell.angle_beta   90.00
_cell.angle_gamma   90.00
#
_symmetry.space_group_name_H-M   'P 1'
#
loop_
_entity.id
_entity.type
_entity.pdbx_description
1 polymer ?
#
loop_
_entity_poly.entity_id
_entity_poly.type
_entity_poly.pdbx_seq_one_letter_code
_entity_poly.pdbx_strand_id
1 'polypeptide(L)'
;MRRVELTNAERIEIINHHSEMRISNKALSVWASAKLGKSISEMTISRLLKRKDALLRSTGAKTKKRFKSRHGIFVHVRHGESGSAEITEEVLDRIEGLKALISGYDP
;
A
#
# COMPACT_ATOMS: atom_id res chain seq x y z
N MET A 1 8.92 8.01 -31.48
CA MET A 1 8.04 8.08 -30.29
C MET A 1 8.64 9.05 -29.27
N ARG A 2 7.97 10.16 -28.97
CA ARG A 2 8.44 11.08 -27.91
C ARG A 2 8.26 10.41 -26.55
N ARG A 3 9.26 10.49 -25.66
CA ARG A 3 9.11 10.02 -24.28
C ARG A 3 8.07 10.89 -23.60
N VAL A 4 7.03 10.28 -23.04
CA VAL A 4 6.06 11.01 -22.21
C VAL A 4 6.75 11.39 -20.91
N GLU A 5 6.89 12.69 -20.69
CA GLU A 5 7.41 13.22 -19.44
C GLU A 5 6.29 13.25 -18.41
N LEU A 6 6.41 12.34 -17.44
CA LEU A 6 5.56 12.32 -16.25
C LEU A 6 6.27 13.04 -15.11
N THR A 7 5.59 13.96 -14.44
CA THR A 7 6.05 14.59 -13.20
C THR A 7 6.00 13.60 -12.04
N ASN A 8 6.70 13.91 -10.94
CA ASN A 8 6.66 13.03 -9.76
C ASN A 8 5.25 12.94 -9.14
N ALA A 9 4.46 14.00 -9.21
CA ALA A 9 3.08 14.00 -8.74
C ALA A 9 2.20 13.04 -9.56
N GLU A 10 2.25 13.14 -10.90
CA GLU A 10 1.51 12.25 -11.82
C GLU A 10 1.90 10.78 -11.61
N ARG A 11 3.20 10.52 -11.41
CA ARG A 11 3.71 9.17 -11.12
C ARG A 11 3.13 8.60 -9.83
N ILE A 12 3.07 9.40 -8.77
CA ILE A 12 2.51 8.98 -7.47
C ILE A 12 1.01 8.72 -7.59
N GLU A 13 0.28 9.58 -8.30
CA GLU A 13 -1.16 9.40 -8.52
C GLU A 13 -1.46 8.08 -9.23
N ILE A 14 -0.71 7.75 -10.29
CA ILE A 14 -0.82 6.47 -11.00
C ILE A 14 -0.52 5.28 -10.07
N ILE A 15 0.51 5.38 -9.22
CA ILE A 15 0.87 4.32 -8.26
C ILE A 15 -0.22 4.11 -7.21
N ASN A 16 -0.81 5.20 -6.70
CA ASN A 16 -1.87 5.15 -5.70
C ASN A 16 -3.14 4.54 -6.29
N HIS A 17 -3.54 4.99 -7.47
CA HIS A 17 -4.72 4.46 -8.15
C HIS A 17 -4.61 2.95 -8.42
N HIS A 18 -3.43 2.48 -8.85
CA HIS A 18 -3.15 1.05 -9.00
C HIS A 18 -3.25 0.28 -7.66
N SER A 19 -2.80 0.90 -6.56
CA SER A 19 -2.81 0.27 -5.25
C SER A 19 -4.21 0.18 -4.64
N GLU A 20 -5.06 1.16 -4.92
CA GLU A 20 -6.46 1.22 -4.48
C GLU A 20 -7.35 0.30 -5.31
N MET A 21 -7.27 0.38 -6.63
CA MET A 21 -8.20 -0.31 -7.54
C MET A 21 -7.76 -1.73 -7.93
N ARG A 22 -6.47 -2.09 -7.75
CA ARG A 22 -5.89 -3.39 -8.14
C ARG A 22 -6.19 -3.80 -9.60
N ILE A 23 -6.17 -2.82 -10.50
CA ILE A 23 -6.44 -3.02 -11.93
C ILE A 23 -5.19 -3.48 -12.70
N SER A 24 -5.39 -4.05 -13.89
CA SER A 24 -4.31 -4.46 -14.79
C SER A 24 -3.54 -3.25 -15.34
N ASN A 25 -2.30 -3.49 -15.82
CA ASN A 25 -1.47 -2.42 -16.39
C ASN A 25 -2.13 -1.79 -17.63
N LYS A 26 -2.79 -2.58 -18.48
CA LYS A 26 -3.57 -2.09 -19.64
C LYS A 26 -4.70 -1.16 -19.22
N ALA A 27 -5.47 -1.53 -18.19
CA ALA A 27 -6.52 -0.67 -17.66
C ALA A 27 -5.95 0.61 -17.06
N LEU A 28 -4.85 0.50 -16.30
CA LEU A 28 -4.17 1.65 -15.72
C LEU A 28 -3.59 2.58 -16.79
N SER A 29 -3.10 2.06 -17.91
CA SER A 29 -2.57 2.88 -19.00
C SER A 29 -3.68 3.67 -19.70
N VAL A 30 -4.86 3.07 -19.89
CA VAL A 30 -6.03 3.77 -20.45
C VAL A 30 -6.50 4.85 -19.48
N TRP A 31 -6.67 4.51 -18.20
CA TRP A 31 -7.06 5.47 -17.17
C TRP A 31 -6.09 6.64 -17.07
N ALA A 32 -4.78 6.37 -16.97
CA ALA A 32 -3.76 7.39 -16.85
C ALA A 32 -3.72 8.28 -18.11
N SER A 33 -3.95 7.70 -19.29
CA SER A 33 -3.99 8.46 -20.53
C SER A 33 -5.18 9.41 -20.60
N ALA A 34 -6.36 8.93 -20.17
CA ALA A 34 -7.57 9.74 -20.09
C ALA A 34 -7.44 10.85 -19.02
N LYS A 35 -6.87 10.52 -17.86
CA LYS A 35 -6.72 11.45 -16.73
C LYS A 35 -5.74 12.59 -17.02
N LEU A 36 -4.61 12.27 -17.65
CA LEU A 36 -3.51 13.22 -17.86
C LEU A 36 -3.51 13.84 -19.27
N GLY A 37 -4.40 13.41 -20.17
CA GLY A 37 -4.42 13.85 -21.56
C GLY A 37 -3.15 13.48 -22.34
N LYS A 38 -2.39 12.48 -21.87
CA LYS A 38 -1.10 12.04 -22.44
C LYS A 38 -1.21 10.59 -22.88
N SER A 39 -0.64 10.21 -24.02
CA SER A 39 -0.62 8.80 -24.44
C SER A 39 0.37 7.97 -23.61
N ILE A 40 -0.10 7.35 -22.53
CA ILE A 40 0.72 6.52 -21.62
C ILE A 40 0.59 5.07 -22.04
N SER A 41 1.72 4.45 -22.39
CA SER A 41 1.75 3.03 -22.74
C SER A 41 1.82 2.11 -21.52
N GLU A 42 1.35 0.88 -21.69
CA GLU A 42 1.45 -0.17 -20.67
C GLU A 42 2.92 -0.43 -20.24
N MET A 43 3.86 -0.27 -21.18
CA MET A 43 5.29 -0.40 -20.88
C MET A 43 5.80 0.71 -19.96
N THR A 44 5.31 1.94 -20.12
CA THR A 44 5.60 3.06 -19.20
C THR A 44 5.07 2.77 -17.81
N ILE A 45 3.83 2.28 -17.71
CA ILE A 45 3.22 1.85 -16.45
C ILE A 45 4.06 0.75 -15.77
N SER A 46 4.43 -0.30 -16.51
CA SER A 46 5.22 -1.40 -15.97
C SER A 46 6.58 -0.92 -15.41
N ARG A 47 7.27 -0.04 -16.14
CA ARG A 47 8.54 0.56 -15.67
C ARG A 47 8.34 1.44 -14.43
N LEU A 48 7.25 2.20 -14.38
CA LEU A 48 6.89 3.04 -13.25
C LEU A 48 6.65 2.20 -11.99
N LEU A 49 5.80 1.18 -12.09
CA LEU A 49 5.46 0.30 -10.97
C LEU A 49 6.67 -0.50 -10.46
N LYS A 50 7.59 -0.92 -11.34
CA LYS A 50 8.86 -1.55 -10.93
C LYS A 50 9.76 -0.63 -10.09
N ARG A 51 9.69 0.68 -10.32
CA ARG A 51 10.53 1.70 -9.63
C ARG A 51 9.79 2.46 -8.54
N LYS A 52 8.53 2.09 -8.25
CA LYS A 52 7.67 2.83 -7.30
C LYS A 52 8.30 2.97 -5.92
N ASP A 53 8.95 1.92 -5.41
CA ASP A 53 9.51 1.93 -4.05
C ASP A 53 10.70 2.89 -3.95
N ALA A 54 11.48 3.07 -5.02
CA ALA A 54 12.55 4.06 -5.07
C ALA A 54 11.98 5.48 -5.13
N LEU A 55 10.93 5.68 -5.93
CA LEU A 55 10.24 6.97 -6.04
C LEU A 55 9.65 7.40 -4.69
N LEU A 56 8.89 6.52 -4.04
CA LEU A 56 8.24 6.79 -2.75
C LEU A 56 9.25 7.04 -1.62
N ARG A 57 10.40 6.36 -1.64
CA ARG A 57 11.53 6.66 -0.73
C ARG A 57 12.12 8.04 -0.98
N SER A 58 12.29 8.43 -2.25
CA SER A 58 12.87 9.73 -2.62
C SER A 58 11.97 10.92 -2.31
N THR A 59 10.65 10.73 -2.35
CA THR A 59 9.67 11.81 -2.09
C THR A 59 9.25 11.91 -0.62
N GLY A 60 9.84 11.12 0.28
CA GLY A 60 9.45 11.10 1.70
C GLY A 60 8.02 10.60 1.94
N ALA A 61 7.34 10.09 0.89
CA ALA A 61 6.02 9.51 0.98
C ALA A 61 6.13 8.22 1.81
N LYS A 62 5.78 8.31 3.10
CA LYS A 62 5.71 7.16 4.01
C LYS A 62 4.64 6.19 3.52
N THR A 63 4.99 5.36 2.54
CA THR A 63 4.24 4.12 2.33
C THR A 63 4.32 3.33 3.63
N LYS A 64 3.16 3.04 4.23
CA LYS A 64 3.01 2.04 5.30
C LYS A 64 3.62 0.73 4.78
N LYS A 65 4.91 0.53 5.06
CA LYS A 65 5.68 -0.64 4.62
C LYS A 65 5.06 -1.87 5.27
N ARG A 66 4.28 -2.65 4.52
CA ARG A 66 4.09 -4.06 4.83
C ARG A 66 5.41 -4.76 4.46
N PHE A 67 6.26 -4.96 5.47
CA PHE A 67 7.57 -5.60 5.36
C PHE A 67 7.40 -7.00 4.76
N LYS A 68 7.60 -7.15 3.45
CA LYS A 68 7.98 -8.46 2.87
C LYS A 68 9.49 -8.54 2.92
N SER A 69 10.00 -9.07 4.03
CA SER A 69 11.39 -9.51 4.15
C SER A 69 11.64 -10.60 3.11
N ARG A 70 12.61 -10.37 2.22
CA ARG A 70 13.22 -11.41 1.38
C ARG A 70 14.72 -11.17 1.40
N HIS A 71 15.39 -11.55 2.47
CA HIS A 71 16.79 -12.00 2.50
C HIS A 71 16.89 -13.08 3.58
N GLY A 72 17.58 -14.17 3.23
CA GLY A 72 17.53 -15.45 3.93
C GLY A 72 18.05 -15.41 5.35
N ILE A 73 17.14 -15.63 6.30
CA ILE A 73 17.46 -16.21 7.59
C ILE A 73 16.64 -17.50 7.63
N PHE A 74 17.32 -18.64 7.43
CA PHE A 74 16.77 -19.95 7.74
C PHE A 74 16.54 -19.99 9.25
N VAL A 75 15.33 -19.63 9.68
CA VAL A 75 14.88 -19.98 11.02
C VAL A 75 14.19 -21.33 10.87
N HIS A 76 14.88 -22.39 11.27
CA HIS A 76 14.23 -23.67 11.55
C HIS A 76 13.22 -23.43 12.67
N VAL A 77 11.96 -23.21 12.32
CA VAL A 77 10.85 -23.29 13.27
C VAL A 77 10.62 -24.78 13.51
N ARG A 78 11.20 -25.31 14.59
CA ARG A 78 10.74 -26.58 15.14
C ARG A 78 9.26 -26.41 15.49
N HIS A 79 8.47 -27.37 15.04
CA HIS A 79 7.10 -27.54 15.51
C HIS A 79 7.05 -27.60 17.03
N GLY A 80 6.07 -26.91 17.61
CA GLY A 80 5.65 -27.05 19.00
C GLY A 80 6.03 -25.86 19.85
N GLU A 81 5.16 -24.83 19.87
CA GLU A 81 4.67 -24.19 21.09
C GLU A 81 3.66 -23.09 20.73
N SER A 82 2.41 -23.31 21.12
CA SER A 82 1.34 -22.32 21.10
C SER A 82 1.65 -21.27 22.17
N GLY A 83 2.26 -20.15 21.79
CA GLY A 83 2.40 -18.99 22.67
C GLY A 83 1.11 -18.18 22.69
N SER A 84 0.29 -18.36 23.73
CA SER A 84 -0.80 -17.45 24.08
C SER A 84 -0.22 -16.07 24.37
N ALA A 85 -0.53 -15.09 23.52
CA ALA A 85 -0.29 -13.70 23.88
C ALA A 85 -1.24 -13.36 25.03
N GLU A 86 -0.69 -13.32 26.25
CA GLU A 86 -1.38 -12.81 27.43
C GLU A 86 -1.82 -11.37 27.15
N ILE A 87 -3.12 -11.21 26.94
CA ILE A 87 -3.80 -9.92 26.88
C ILE A 87 -3.75 -9.40 28.31
N THR A 88 -2.90 -8.42 28.58
CA THR A 88 -2.87 -7.75 29.88
C THR A 88 -4.20 -7.01 30.09
N GLU A 89 -4.75 -7.09 31.31
CA GLU A 89 -6.09 -6.59 31.68
C GLU A 89 -6.33 -5.11 31.27
N GLU A 90 -5.26 -4.32 31.22
CA GLU A 90 -5.29 -2.91 30.80
C GLU A 90 -5.81 -2.70 29.36
N VAL A 91 -5.65 -3.70 28.48
CA VAL A 91 -6.14 -3.64 27.09
C VAL A 91 -7.64 -3.96 27.02
N LEU A 92 -8.16 -4.77 27.92
CA LEU A 92 -9.58 -5.14 27.95
C LEU A 92 -10.45 -3.98 28.46
N ASP A 93 -10.03 -3.30 29.54
CA ASP A 93 -10.73 -2.12 30.08
C ASP A 93 -10.86 -0.99 29.05
N ARG A 94 -9.83 -0.81 28.23
CA ARG A 94 -9.83 0.21 27.17
C ARG A 94 -10.80 -0.11 26.04
N ILE A 95 -11.03 -1.39 25.75
CA ILE A 95 -12.01 -1.84 24.75
C ILE A 95 -13.42 -1.71 25.30
N GLU A 96 -13.64 -1.97 26.59
CA GLU A 96 -14.95 -1.83 27.22
C GLU A 96 -15.40 -0.37 27.35
N GLY A 97 -14.49 0.54 27.73
CA GLY A 97 -14.77 1.98 27.76
C GLY A 97 -15.13 2.57 26.38
N LEU A 98 -14.53 2.05 25.31
CA LEU A 98 -14.87 2.46 23.94
C LEU A 98 -16.24 1.93 23.47
N LYS A 99 -16.67 0.76 23.96
CA LYS A 99 -18.01 0.23 23.66
C LYS A 99 -19.11 1.03 24.37
N ALA A 100 -18.88 1.47 25.60
CA ALA A 100 -19.83 2.31 26.33
C ALA A 100 -20.06 3.67 25.65
N LEU A 101 -19.01 4.25 25.05
CA LEU A 101 -19.11 5.54 24.34
C LEU A 101 -19.92 5.46 23.04
N ILE A 102 -19.86 4.30 22.37
CA ILE A 102 -20.55 4.07 21.09
C ILE A 102 -22.01 3.65 21.34
N SER A 103 -22.30 2.98 22.45
CA SER A 103 -23.65 2.53 22.80
C SER A 103 -24.57 3.64 23.34
N GLY A 104 -24.05 4.82 23.65
CA GLY A 104 -24.84 5.96 24.15
C GLY A 104 -25.36 6.91 23.07
N TYR A 105 -25.18 6.59 21.79
CA TYR A 105 -25.66 7.41 20.67
C TYR A 105 -26.98 6.83 20.13
N ASP A 106 -28.08 7.21 20.77
CA ASP A 106 -29.44 7.10 20.21
C ASP A 106 -29.63 8.28 19.23
N PRO A 107 -30.04 8.07 17.97
CA PRO A 107 -30.22 9.13 16.97
C PRO A 107 -31.34 10.12 17.30
#